data_AF-A0A946MBU7-F1
#
_entry.id   AF-A0A946MBU7-F1
#
_cell.length_a   1.000
_cell.length_b   1.000
_cell.length_c   1.000
_cell.angle_alpha   90.00
_cell.angle_beta   90.00
_cell.angle_gamma   90.00
#
_symmetry.space_group_name_H-M   'P 1'
#
loop_
_entity.id
_entity.type
_entity.pdbx_description
1 polymer ?
#
loop_
_entity_poly.entity_id
_entity_poly.type
_entity_poly.pdbx_seq_one_letter_code
_entity_poly.pdbx_strand_id
1 'polypeptide(L)'
;MNLTIGSDHRGYRVKQKIVDFLNGNGHHCNDVGTNSDQSVDYPDIAQAVSRDVCAGSSDRGILICGTGIGMAIAANKYPGVRAA
;
A
#
# COMPACT_ATOMS: atom_id res chain seq x y z
N MET A 1 7.62 9.53 -9.56
CA MET A 1 7.15 9.65 -8.15
C MET A 1 7.65 8.46 -7.37
N ASN A 2 7.92 8.65 -6.09
CA ASN A 2 8.22 7.60 -5.13
C ASN A 2 6.92 7.19 -4.46
N LEU A 3 6.55 5.92 -4.59
CA LEU A 3 5.30 5.38 -4.09
C LEU A 3 5.61 4.25 -3.12
N THR A 4 4.92 4.20 -1.99
CA THR A 4 4.88 2.98 -1.17
C THR A 4 3.58 2.26 -1.45
N ILE A 5 3.65 0.97 -1.76
CA ILE A 5 2.49 0.15 -2.09
C ILE A 5 2.45 -1.08 -1.20
N GLY A 6 1.25 -1.42 -0.73
CA GLY A 6 1.03 -2.60 0.07
C GLY A 6 -0.36 -3.20 -0.12
N SER A 7 -0.47 -4.50 0.09
CA SER A 7 -1.74 -5.20 0.06
C SER A 7 -1.82 -6.34 1.07
N ASP A 8 -3.02 -6.67 1.53
CA ASP A 8 -3.22 -7.98 2.16
C ASP A 8 -3.16 -9.11 1.11
N HIS A 9 -3.39 -10.34 1.58
CA HIS A 9 -3.42 -11.54 0.75
C HIS A 9 -4.45 -11.48 -0.39
N ARG A 10 -5.58 -10.79 -0.20
CA ARG A 10 -6.62 -10.65 -1.23
C ARG A 10 -6.20 -9.67 -2.32
N GLY A 11 -5.43 -8.64 -1.95
CA GLY A 11 -4.92 -7.66 -2.89
C GLY A 11 -3.62 -8.06 -3.60
N TYR A 12 -2.93 -9.13 -3.16
CA TYR A 12 -1.59 -9.51 -3.62
C TYR A 12 -1.43 -9.54 -5.14
N ARG A 13 -2.32 -10.24 -5.85
CA ARG A 13 -2.23 -10.36 -7.32
C ARG A 13 -2.48 -9.05 -8.05
N VAL A 14 -3.35 -8.19 -7.50
CA VAL A 14 -3.64 -6.87 -8.07
C VAL A 14 -2.48 -5.92 -7.82
N LYS A 15 -1.90 -5.97 -6.62
CA LYS A 15 -0.70 -5.21 -6.25
C LYS A 15 0.44 -5.44 -7.23
N GLN A 16 0.76 -6.70 -7.57
CA GLN A 16 1.83 -7.00 -8.51
C GLN A 16 1.62 -6.37 -9.88
N LYS A 17 0.40 -6.46 -10.43
CA LYS A 17 0.06 -5.83 -11.72
C LYS A 17 0.20 -4.30 -11.67
N ILE A 18 -0.17 -3.69 -10.54
CA ILE A 18 -0.04 -2.25 -10.34
C ILE A 18 1.44 -1.84 -10.22
N VAL A 19 2.25 -2.61 -9.50
CA VAL A 19 3.71 -2.40 -9.41
C VAL A 19 4.34 -2.44 -10.80
N ASP A 20 4.05 -3.48 -11.58
CA ASP A 20 4.57 -3.62 -12.95
C ASP A 20 4.17 -2.43 -13.83
N PHE A 21 2.90 -2.03 -13.77
CA PHE A 21 2.39 -0.88 -14.52
C PHE A 21 3.09 0.42 -14.10
N LEU A 22 3.20 0.70 -12.81
CA LEU A 22 3.80 1.94 -12.30
C LEU A 22 5.29 2.03 -12.63
N ASN A 23 6.02 0.93 -12.44
CA ASN A 23 7.43 0.84 -12.81
C ASN A 23 7.62 1.05 -14.32
N GLY A 24 6.77 0.43 -15.15
CA GLY A 24 6.76 0.64 -16.61
C GLY A 24 6.47 2.08 -17.05
N ASN A 25 5.86 2.90 -16.18
CA ASN A 25 5.57 4.31 -16.42
C ASN A 25 6.58 5.26 -15.70
N GLY A 26 7.71 4.75 -15.22
CA GLY A 26 8.78 5.55 -14.64
C GLY A 26 8.54 6.00 -13.19
N HIS A 27 7.62 5.36 -12.47
CA HIS A 27 7.49 5.52 -11.02
C HIS A 27 8.38 4.51 -10.29
N HIS A 28 8.80 4.84 -9.08
CA HIS A 28 9.52 3.93 -8.19
C HIS A 28 8.58 3.42 -7.10
N CYS A 29 8.35 2.10 -7.06
CA CYS A 29 7.47 1.47 -6.09
C CYS A 29 8.27 0.76 -4.99
N ASN A 30 8.16 1.25 -3.75
CA ASN A 30 8.54 0.51 -2.56
C ASN A 30 7.40 -0.44 -2.18
N ASP A 31 7.55 -1.73 -2.48
CA ASP A 31 6.57 -2.77 -2.12
C ASP A 31 6.85 -3.29 -0.69
N VAL A 32 5.96 -2.95 0.25
CA VAL A 32 6.06 -3.35 1.66
C VAL A 32 5.30 -4.65 1.99
N GLY A 33 4.85 -5.37 0.95
CA GLY A 33 4.19 -6.65 1.07
C GLY A 33 2.65 -6.56 0.97
N THR A 34 1.93 -7.66 1.15
CA THR A 34 2.44 -9.02 1.39
C THR A 34 3.10 -9.63 0.16
N ASN A 35 3.91 -10.67 0.33
CA ASN A 35 4.68 -11.30 -0.75
C ASN A 35 4.11 -12.64 -1.22
N SER A 36 2.87 -12.97 -0.81
CA SER A 36 2.17 -14.18 -1.22
C SER A 36 0.66 -14.03 -1.07
N ASP A 37 -0.08 -15.05 -1.49
CA ASP A 37 -1.53 -15.18 -1.26
C ASP A 37 -1.87 -15.81 0.11
N GLN A 38 -0.88 -16.01 0.98
CA GLN A 38 -1.10 -16.51 2.33
C GLN A 38 -1.77 -15.44 3.20
N SER A 39 -2.73 -15.88 4.02
CA SER A 39 -3.50 -14.99 4.89
C SER A 39 -2.59 -14.17 5.80
N VAL A 40 -2.84 -12.87 5.82
CA VAL A 40 -2.15 -11.86 6.64
C VAL A 40 -3.13 -10.76 7.03
N ASP A 41 -2.75 -10.00 8.04
CA ASP A 41 -3.55 -8.89 8.56
C ASP A 41 -3.23 -7.58 7.84
N TYR A 42 -4.28 -6.97 7.28
CA TYR A 42 -4.17 -5.72 6.53
C TYR A 42 -3.68 -4.50 7.36
N PRO A 43 -3.92 -4.37 8.68
CA PRO A 43 -3.46 -3.21 9.45
C PRO A 43 -1.94 -3.05 9.50
N ASP A 44 -1.18 -4.15 9.55
CA ASP A 44 0.29 -4.11 9.60
C ASP A 44 0.86 -3.49 8.31
N ILE A 45 0.24 -3.82 7.19
CA ILE A 45 0.63 -3.34 5.87
C ILE A 45 0.18 -1.88 5.69
N ALA A 46 -1.05 -1.57 6.12
CA ALA A 46 -1.53 -0.19 6.16
C ALA A 46 -0.63 0.72 7.00
N GLN A 47 -0.10 0.22 8.12
CA GLN A 47 0.86 0.92 8.95
C GLN A 47 2.16 1.22 8.20
N ALA A 48 2.75 0.23 7.53
CA ALA A 48 4.00 0.42 6.80
C ALA A 48 3.87 1.50 5.71
N VAL A 49 2.83 1.42 4.88
CA VAL A 49 2.56 2.44 3.84
C VAL A 49 2.32 3.82 4.47
N SER A 50 1.53 3.87 5.54
CA SER A 50 1.16 5.13 6.20
C SER A 50 2.37 5.83 6.82
N ARG A 51 3.30 5.07 7.42
CA ARG A 51 4.54 5.62 7.98
C ARG A 51 5.41 6.26 6.92
N ASP A 52 5.58 5.62 5.77
CA ASP A 52 6.38 6.16 4.67
C ASP A 52 5.80 7.47 4.13
N VAL A 53 4.47 7.55 4.00
CA VAL A 53 3.77 8.76 3.57
C VAL A 53 3.89 9.87 4.62
N CYS A 54 3.66 9.56 5.91
CA CYS A 54 3.84 10.53 7.00
C CYS A 54 5.26 11.07 7.09
N ALA A 55 6.26 10.21 6.87
CA ALA A 55 7.67 10.57 6.96
C ALA A 55 8.18 11.32 5.71
N GLY A 56 7.36 11.44 4.65
CA GLY A 56 7.79 11.99 3.37
C GLY A 56 8.80 11.11 2.63
N SER A 57 8.95 9.84 3.03
CA SER A 57 9.77 8.85 2.31
C SER A 57 9.13 8.44 0.99
N SER A 58 7.81 8.59 0.89
CA SER A 58 7.05 8.43 -0.35
C SER A 58 6.13 9.61 -0.58
N ASP A 59 5.97 9.98 -1.86
CA ASP A 59 5.06 11.04 -2.30
C ASP A 59 3.62 10.66 -2.00
N ARG A 60 3.26 9.40 -2.26
CA ARG A 60 1.92 8.82 -2.00
C ARG A 60 1.99 7.33 -1.63
N GLY A 61 0.92 6.85 -1.01
CA GLY A 61 0.70 5.45 -0.69
C GLY A 61 -0.40 4.80 -1.55
N ILE A 62 -0.26 3.52 -1.86
CA ILE A 62 -1.30 2.70 -2.51
C ILE A 62 -1.59 1.50 -1.61
N LEU A 63 -2.86 1.30 -1.26
CA LEU A 63 -3.30 0.23 -0.37
C LEU A 63 -4.38 -0.62 -1.04
N ILE A 64 -4.24 -1.94 -0.95
CA ILE A 64 -5.14 -2.86 -1.64
C ILE A 64 -5.57 -3.97 -0.68
N CYS A 65 -6.87 -4.18 -0.55
CA CYS A 65 -7.43 -5.37 0.08
C CYS A 65 -8.68 -5.82 -0.68
N GLY A 66 -9.45 -6.76 -0.13
CA GLY A 66 -10.69 -7.23 -0.79
C GLY A 66 -11.67 -6.11 -1.19
N THR A 67 -11.80 -5.06 -0.37
CA THR A 67 -12.74 -3.94 -0.63
C THR A 67 -12.09 -2.55 -0.56
N GLY A 68 -10.83 -2.45 -0.12
CA GLY A 68 -10.15 -1.19 0.19
C GLY A 68 -10.58 -0.53 1.52
N ILE A 69 -11.78 -0.84 2.03
CA ILE A 69 -12.37 -0.14 3.19
C ILE A 69 -11.53 -0.31 4.47
N GLY A 70 -11.16 -1.55 4.82
CA GLY A 70 -10.38 -1.82 6.05
C GLY A 70 -9.01 -1.14 6.01
N MET A 71 -8.36 -1.17 4.85
CA MET A 71 -7.08 -0.49 4.63
C MET A 71 -7.22 1.03 4.79
N ALA A 72 -8.24 1.63 4.17
CA ALA A 72 -8.48 3.06 4.27
C ALA A 72 -8.79 3.50 5.71
N ILE A 73 -9.60 2.71 6.44
CA ILE A 73 -9.88 2.96 7.87
C ILE A 73 -8.58 2.92 8.68
N ALA A 74 -7.75 1.89 8.49
CA ALA A 74 -6.49 1.73 9.23
C ALA A 74 -5.49 2.86 8.93
N ALA A 75 -5.32 3.20 7.64
CA ALA A 75 -4.41 4.26 7.21
C ALA A 75 -4.85 5.64 7.72
N ASN A 76 -6.14 5.94 7.71
CA ASN A 76 -6.69 7.21 8.22
C ASN A 76 -6.55 7.38 9.74
N LYS A 77 -6.07 6.38 10.48
CA LYS A 77 -5.68 6.55 11.89
C LYS A 77 -4.32 7.24 12.07
N TYR A 78 -3.51 7.33 11.02
CA TYR A 78 -2.19 7.94 11.08
C TYR A 78 -2.29 9.46 10.83
N PRO A 79 -1.82 10.32 11.75
CA PRO A 79 -1.83 11.76 11.55
C PRO A 79 -1.12 12.18 10.26
N GLY A 80 -1.78 13.00 9.44
CA GLY A 80 -1.26 13.47 8.16
C GLY A 80 -1.63 12.58 6.96
N VAL A 81 -2.11 11.36 7.18
CA VAL A 81 -2.61 10.48 6.12
C VAL A 81 -4.06 10.81 5.78
N ARG A 82 -4.39 10.77 4.48
CA ARG A 82 -5.74 10.90 3.93
C ARG A 82 -5.94 9.84 2.87
N ALA A 83 -6.38 8.66 3.30
CA ALA A 83 -6.68 7.53 2.42
C ALA A 83 -8.11 7.62 1.88
N ALA A 84 -8.26 7.39 0.57
CA ALA A 84 -9.50 7.46 -0.20
C ALA A 84 -9.63 6.26 -1.13
#